data_AF-A0A2D4PIY1-F1
#
_entry.id   AF-A0A2D4PIY1-F1
#
_cell.length_a   1.000
_cell.length_b   1.000
_cell.length_c   1.000
_cell.angle_alpha   90.00
_cell.angle_beta   90.00
_cell.angle_gamma   90.00
#
_symmetry.space_group_name_H-M   'P 1'
#
loop_
_entity.id
_entity.type
_entity.pdbx_description
1 polymer ?
#
loop_
_entity_poly.entity_id
_entity_poly.type
_entity_poly.pdbx_seq_one_letter_code
_entity_poly.pdbx_strand_id
1 'polypeptide(L)'
;IILDTLEYYEAHPEKQMALIFLDTQKAFDNVNWRFMSLQLAQMGFGKKYTQAIETIYHKQSAKVMINGELTDSIVINKGTRQGCPLSPLLFVLTLEVLNRIVRQDEEIKGMKIRRV
;
A
#
# COMPACT_ATOMS: atom_id res chain seq x y z
N ILE A 1 -11.15 1.47 -18.24
CA ILE A 1 -10.49 2.62 -17.56
C ILE A 1 -9.26 3.08 -18.32
N ILE A 2 -8.13 2.34 -18.37
CA ILE A 2 -6.93 2.84 -19.07
C ILE A 2 -7.20 3.01 -20.58
N LEU A 3 -7.80 2.00 -21.23
CA LEU A 3 -8.24 2.08 -22.63
C LEU A 3 -9.19 3.25 -22.85
N ASP A 4 -10.25 3.36 -22.04
CA ASP A 4 -11.23 4.45 -22.12
C ASP A 4 -10.55 5.84 -21.97
N THR A 5 -9.53 5.97 -21.11
CA THR A 5 -8.76 7.20 -20.94
C THR A 5 -7.88 7.50 -22.16
N LEU A 6 -7.30 6.48 -22.79
CA LEU A 6 -6.52 6.63 -24.02
C LEU A 6 -7.41 7.01 -25.21
N GLU A 7 -8.56 6.32 -25.37
CA GLU A 7 -9.56 6.62 -26.40
C GLU A 7 -10.10 8.05 -26.26
N TYR A 8 -10.37 8.49 -25.02
CA TYR A 8 -10.80 9.87 -24.78
C TYR A 8 -9.75 10.89 -25.23
N TYR A 9 -8.46 10.61 -24.99
CA TYR A 9 -7.36 11.48 -25.40
C TYR A 9 -7.20 11.53 -26.92
N GLU A 10 -7.30 10.39 -27.61
CA GLU A 10 -7.28 10.37 -29.08
C GLU A 10 -8.39 11.24 -29.68
N ALA A 11 -9.55 11.30 -29.02
CA ALA A 11 -10.66 12.15 -29.42
C ALA A 11 -10.51 13.64 -29.03
N HIS A 12 -9.56 14.00 -28.14
CA HIS A 12 -9.38 15.36 -27.59
C HIS A 12 -7.90 15.79 -27.53
N PRO A 13 -7.20 15.91 -28.68
CA PRO A 13 -5.77 16.20 -28.73
C PRO A 13 -5.38 17.58 -28.17
N GLU A 14 -6.35 18.47 -27.96
CA GLU A 14 -6.14 19.79 -27.37
C GLU A 14 -5.87 19.77 -25.85
N LYS A 15 -6.14 18.64 -25.18
CA LYS A 15 -5.94 18.49 -23.74
C LYS A 15 -4.62 17.79 -23.43
N GLN A 16 -3.71 18.50 -22.79
CA GLN A 16 -2.49 17.91 -22.27
C GLN A 16 -2.79 17.09 -21.01
N MET A 17 -2.42 15.82 -21.02
CA MET A 17 -2.59 14.89 -19.91
C MET A 17 -1.36 13.99 -19.79
N ALA A 18 -1.03 13.60 -18.56
CA ALA A 18 -0.05 12.56 -18.27
C ALA A 18 -0.75 11.38 -17.59
N LEU A 19 -0.41 10.16 -18.02
CA LEU A 19 -0.76 8.92 -17.31
C LEU A 19 0.48 8.41 -16.58
N ILE A 20 0.38 8.26 -15.26
CA ILE A 20 1.49 7.82 -14.41
C ILE A 20 1.15 6.46 -13.84
N PHE A 21 2.00 5.47 -14.14
CA PHE A 21 1.92 4.12 -13.58
C PHE A 21 2.98 3.99 -12.50
N LEU A 22 2.53 3.71 -11.27
CA LEU A 22 3.41 3.49 -10.12
C LEU A 22 3.33 2.02 -9.72
N ASP A 23 4.47 1.35 -9.69
CA ASP A 23 4.59 0.01 -9.15
C ASP A 23 5.37 0.04 -7.83
N THR A 24 4.90 -0.72 -6.84
CA THR A 24 5.55 -0.83 -5.54
C THR A 24 6.38 -2.10 -5.50
N GLN A 25 7.70 -1.96 -5.58
CA GLN A 25 8.61 -3.09 -5.49
C GLN A 25 8.42 -3.84 -4.16
N LYS A 26 8.13 -5.15 -4.26
CA LYS A 26 7.93 -6.03 -3.09
C LYS A 26 6.96 -5.41 -2.07
N ALA A 27 5.81 -4.93 -2.57
CA ALA A 27 4.73 -4.28 -1.84
C ALA A 27 4.56 -4.77 -0.39
N PHE A 28 4.32 -6.07 -0.23
CA PHE A 28 4.06 -6.68 1.06
C PHE A 28 5.30 -6.78 1.94
N ASP A 29 6.50 -6.93 1.40
CA ASP A 29 7.72 -7.11 2.18
C ASP A 29 8.29 -5.77 2.69
N ASN A 30 7.85 -4.65 2.11
CA ASN A 30 8.40 -3.33 2.36
C ASN A 30 7.55 -2.44 3.30
N VAL A 31 6.42 -2.94 3.82
CA VAL A 31 5.59 -2.18 4.77
C VAL A 31 6.36 -1.95 6.09
N ASN A 32 6.64 -0.69 6.41
CA ASN A 32 7.33 -0.34 7.66
C ASN A 32 6.33 -0.37 8.84
N TRP A 33 6.62 -1.16 9.88
CA TRP A 33 5.69 -1.35 11.01
C TRP A 33 5.50 -0.12 11.88
N ARG A 34 6.56 0.69 12.06
CA ARG A 34 6.45 1.95 12.82
C ARG A 34 5.56 2.93 12.07
N PHE A 35 5.75 3.06 10.75
CA PHE A 35 4.88 3.88 9.91
C PHE A 35 3.43 3.39 9.98
N MET A 36 3.20 2.09 9.79
CA MET A 36 1.86 1.49 9.84
C MET A 36 1.17 1.73 11.18
N SER A 37 1.85 1.56 12.32
CA SER A 37 1.28 1.84 13.64
C SER A 37 0.90 3.32 13.80
N LEU A 38 1.81 4.24 13.48
CA LEU A 38 1.56 5.67 13.56
C LEU A 38 0.40 6.11 12.67
N GLN A 39 0.33 5.55 11.45
CA GLN A 39 -0.74 5.80 10.52
C GLN A 39 -2.09 5.33 11.07
N LEU A 40 -2.19 4.10 11.56
CA LEU A 40 -3.44 3.56 12.12
C LEU A 40 -3.93 4.40 13.30
N ALA A 41 -3.00 4.90 14.13
CA ALA A 41 -3.32 5.83 15.20
C ALA A 41 -3.87 7.17 14.68
N GLN A 42 -3.23 7.76 13.66
CA GLN A 42 -3.69 9.01 13.04
C GLN A 42 -5.03 8.85 12.31
N MET A 43 -5.32 7.68 11.73
CA MET A 43 -6.59 7.39 11.08
C MET A 43 -7.75 7.14 12.06
N GLY A 44 -7.49 7.09 13.37
CA GLY A 44 -8.53 7.00 14.39
C GLY A 44 -9.08 5.58 14.62
N PHE A 45 -8.35 4.52 14.24
CA PHE A 45 -8.77 3.13 14.49
C PHE A 45 -8.92 2.78 15.98
N GLY A 46 -8.39 3.63 16.88
CA GLY A 46 -8.50 3.46 18.31
C GLY A 46 -7.45 2.50 18.88
N LYS A 47 -7.08 2.73 20.15
CA LYS A 47 -5.93 2.08 20.80
C LYS A 47 -6.00 0.55 20.79
N LYS A 48 -7.19 -0.03 20.99
CA LYS A 48 -7.39 -1.49 21.00
C LYS A 48 -7.00 -2.15 19.67
N TYR A 49 -7.44 -1.57 18.56
CA TYR A 49 -7.13 -2.10 17.23
C TYR A 49 -5.65 -1.91 16.90
N THR A 50 -5.10 -0.72 17.15
CA THR A 50 -3.66 -0.47 16.92
C THR A 50 -2.79 -1.45 17.71
N GLN A 51 -3.10 -1.68 19.00
CA GLN A 51 -2.38 -2.64 19.84
C GLN A 51 -2.52 -4.09 19.36
N ALA A 52 -3.68 -4.48 18.84
CA ALA A 52 -3.87 -5.81 18.26
C ALA A 52 -2.95 -6.01 17.03
N ILE A 53 -2.88 -5.00 16.14
CA ILE A 53 -1.96 -5.03 15.00
C ILE A 53 -0.50 -5.05 15.48
N GLU A 54 -0.11 -4.19 16.41
CA GLU A 54 1.25 -4.17 16.96
C GLU A 54 1.63 -5.52 17.57
N THR A 55 0.70 -6.19 18.26
CA THR A 55 0.92 -7.51 18.85
C THR A 55 1.17 -8.57 17.76
N ILE A 56 0.41 -8.54 16.66
CA ILE A 56 0.61 -9.44 15.52
C ILE A 56 1.99 -9.22 14.88
N TYR A 57 2.49 -7.99 14.85
CA TYR A 57 3.77 -7.66 14.21
C TYR A 57 4.95 -7.56 15.18
N HIS A 58 4.73 -7.78 16.48
CA HIS A 58 5.80 -7.72 17.48
C HIS A 58 6.76 -8.90 17.33
N LYS A 59 8.07 -8.60 17.34
CA LYS A 59 9.20 -9.58 17.38
C LYS A 59 8.99 -10.78 16.44
N GLN A 60 8.58 -10.54 15.21
CA GLN A 60 8.38 -11.61 14.25
C GLN A 60 9.71 -12.23 13.84
N SER A 61 9.70 -13.54 13.63
CA SER A 61 10.85 -14.27 13.12
C SER A 61 10.40 -15.37 12.16
N ALA A 62 11.23 -15.68 11.17
CA ALA A 62 11.03 -16.79 10.26
C ALA A 62 12.23 -17.73 10.27
N LYS A 63 12.01 -18.97 9.83
CA LYS A 63 13.05 -19.92 9.45
C LYS A 63 12.75 -20.39 8.04
N VAL A 64 13.79 -20.64 7.25
CA VAL A 64 13.64 -21.20 5.91
C VAL A 64 13.84 -22.71 6.01
N MET A 65 13.01 -23.49 5.33
CA MET A 65 13.21 -24.93 5.21
C MET A 65 13.94 -25.24 3.90
N ILE A 66 15.08 -25.90 3.98
CA ILE A 66 15.92 -26.28 2.84
C ILE A 66 16.20 -27.78 2.95
N ASN A 67 15.74 -28.58 1.98
CA ASN A 67 15.94 -30.03 1.95
C ASN A 67 15.49 -30.76 3.24
N GLY A 68 14.45 -30.25 3.90
CA GLY A 68 13.93 -30.81 5.16
C GLY A 68 14.60 -30.28 6.43
N GLU A 69 15.68 -29.51 6.32
CA GLU A 69 16.34 -28.86 7.45
C GLU A 69 15.91 -27.40 7.59
N LEU A 70 15.73 -26.94 8.82
CA LEU A 70 15.41 -25.54 9.12
C LEU A 70 16.67 -24.73 9.33
N THR A 71 16.73 -23.55 8.73
CA THR A 71 17.79 -22.57 9.00
C THR A 71 17.71 -22.00 10.42
N ASP A 72 18.72 -21.21 10.77
CA ASP A 72 18.64 -20.29 11.88
C ASP A 72 17.47 -19.30 11.75
N SER A 73 17.05 -18.78 12.90
CA SER A 73 15.95 -17.84 12.97
C SER A 73 16.37 -16.46 12.44
N ILE A 74 15.58 -15.96 11.51
CA ILE A 74 15.74 -14.63 10.91
C ILE A 74 14.71 -13.71 11.55
N VAL A 75 15.19 -12.62 12.16
CA VAL A 75 14.29 -11.58 12.69
C VAL A 75 13.71 -10.78 11.53
N ILE A 76 12.38 -10.66 11.51
CA ILE A 76 11.66 -9.84 10.55
C ILE A 76 11.48 -8.46 11.19
N ASN A 77 11.75 -7.40 10.43
CA ASN A 77 11.65 -6.01 10.91
C ASN A 77 10.66 -5.15 10.11
N LYS A 78 10.15 -5.67 9.00
CA LYS A 78 9.21 -5.01 8.09
C LYS A 78 8.44 -6.04 7.28
N GLY A 79 7.40 -5.56 6.62
CA GLY A 79 6.55 -6.33 5.74
C GLY A 79 5.34 -6.94 6.45
N THR A 80 4.35 -7.29 5.67
CA THR A 80 3.14 -7.96 6.12
C THR A 80 3.28 -9.48 5.98
N ARG A 81 2.51 -10.24 6.75
CA ARG A 81 2.56 -11.72 6.68
C ARG A 81 1.91 -12.21 5.38
N GLN A 82 2.66 -12.88 4.52
CA GLN A 82 2.08 -13.51 3.32
C GLN A 82 1.07 -14.59 3.72
N GLY A 83 -0.05 -14.67 3.00
CA GLY A 83 -1.16 -15.59 3.31
C GLY A 83 -2.06 -15.13 4.47
N CYS A 84 -1.76 -14.03 5.16
CA CYS A 84 -2.66 -13.47 6.16
C CYS A 84 -3.77 -12.64 5.49
N PRO A 85 -5.06 -12.89 5.79
CA PRO A 85 -6.18 -12.14 5.21
C PRO A 85 -6.15 -10.63 5.49
N LEU A 86 -5.45 -10.20 6.54
CA LEU A 86 -5.35 -8.81 6.96
C LEU A 86 -4.27 -8.03 6.20
N SER A 87 -3.25 -8.72 5.67
CA SER A 87 -2.11 -8.10 5.00
C SER A 87 -2.48 -7.23 3.79
N PRO A 88 -3.41 -7.64 2.89
CA PRO A 88 -3.89 -6.79 1.81
C PRO A 88 -4.49 -5.46 2.30
N LEU A 89 -5.28 -5.50 3.37
CA LEU A 89 -5.91 -4.30 3.92
C LEU A 89 -4.87 -3.35 4.52
N LEU A 90 -3.90 -3.87 5.28
CA LEU A 90 -2.81 -3.07 5.86
C LEU A 90 -1.95 -2.41 4.77
N PHE A 91 -1.72 -3.12 3.66
CA PHE A 91 -1.02 -2.55 2.51
C PHE A 91 -1.82 -1.43 1.83
N VAL A 92 -3.11 -1.64 1.57
CA VAL A 92 -3.99 -0.60 0.99
C VAL A 92 -4.08 0.61 1.90
N LEU A 93 -4.19 0.41 3.21
CA LEU A 93 -4.15 1.50 4.19
C LEU A 93 -2.84 2.25 4.06
N THR A 94 -1.69 1.57 4.04
CA THR A 94 -0.37 2.20 3.85
C THR A 94 -0.32 3.10 2.61
N LEU A 95 -0.88 2.65 1.48
CA LEU A 95 -0.97 3.45 0.24
C LEU A 95 -1.92 4.65 0.34
N GLU A 96 -2.93 4.60 1.21
CA GLU A 96 -3.90 5.69 1.35
C GLU A 96 -3.26 7.01 1.79
N VAL A 97 -2.12 6.97 2.51
CA VAL A 97 -1.37 8.20 2.82
C VAL A 97 -0.88 8.88 1.55
N LEU A 98 -0.27 8.12 0.63
CA LEU A 98 0.15 8.65 -0.66
C LEU A 98 -1.06 9.15 -1.47
N ASN A 99 -2.13 8.37 -1.53
CA ASN A 99 -3.35 8.77 -2.24
C ASN A 99 -3.95 10.08 -1.69
N ARG A 100 -3.91 10.28 -0.37
CA ARG A 100 -4.37 11.53 0.25
C ARG A 100 -3.50 12.71 -0.11
N ILE A 101 -2.18 12.54 -0.10
CA ILE A 101 -1.24 13.58 -0.53
C ILE A 101 -1.56 13.99 -1.98
N VAL A 102 -1.69 13.01 -2.88
CA VAL A 102 -2.03 13.29 -4.29
C VAL A 102 -3.38 14.00 -4.45
N ARG A 103 -4.41 13.62 -3.66
CA ARG A 103 -5.74 14.25 -3.73
C ARG A 103 -5.78 15.66 -3.12
N GLN A 104 -4.89 15.97 -2.19
CA GLN A 104 -4.84 17.25 -1.49
C GLN A 104 -3.89 18.27 -2.15
N ASP A 105 -3.05 17.80 -3.07
CA ASP A 105 -2.15 18.65 -3.84
C ASP A 105 -2.95 19.47 -4.88
N GLU A 106 -2.90 20.79 -4.76
CA GLU A 106 -3.63 21.71 -5.65
C GLU A 106 -3.00 21.83 -7.05
N GLU A 107 -1.71 21.48 -7.18
CA GLU A 107 -0.99 21.47 -8.45
C GLU A 107 -1.37 20.23 -9.28
N ILE A 108 -1.71 19.12 -8.60
CA ILE A 108 -2.17 17.89 -9.24
C ILE A 108 -3.65 17.99 -9.61
N LYS A 109 -3.91 18.30 -10.89
CA LYS A 109 -5.27 18.37 -11.44
C LYS A 109 -5.69 17.04 -12.06
N GLY A 110 -6.58 16.33 -11.38
CA GLY A 110 -7.21 15.11 -11.91
C GLY A 110 -8.11 15.38 -13.12
N MET A 111 -8.12 14.44 -14.07
CA MET A 111 -9.00 14.50 -15.23
C MET A 111 -10.46 14.23 -14.83
N LYS A 112 -11.38 15.11 -15.25
CA LYS A 112 -12.83 14.90 -15.08
C LYS A 112 -13.40 14.16 -16.28
N ILE A 113 -13.59 12.85 -16.13
CA ILE A 113 -14.34 12.05 -17.11
C ILE A 113 -15.83 12.21 -16.79
N ARG A 114 -16.61 12.79 -17.72
CA ARG A 114 -18.09 12.76 -17.60
C ARG A 114 -18.51 11.30 -17.77
N ARG A 115 -19.20 10.73 -16.78
CA ARG A 115 -19.89 9.44 -16.98
C ARG A 115 -20.95 9.64 -18.06
N VAL A 116 -20.84 8.87 -19.13
CA VAL A 116 -21.91 8.66 -20.11
C VAL A 116 -22.91 7.68 -19.51
#